data_AF-A0A920S474-F1
#
_entry.id   AF-A0A920S474-F1
#
_cell.length_a   1.000
_cell.length_b   1.000
_cell.length_c   1.000
_cell.angle_alpha   90.00
_cell.angle_beta   90.00
_cell.angle_gamma   90.00
#
_symmetry.space_group_name_H-M   'P 1'
#
loop_
_entity.id
_entity.type
_entity.pdbx_description
1 polymer ?
#
loop_
_entity_poly.entity_id
_entity_poly.type
_entity_poly.pdbx_seq_one_letter_code
_entity_poly.pdbx_strand_id
1 'polypeptide(L)'
;MAAHDPGHTRIDPEFAFAGAAEFDLGVFAAHLAFAGKDDAAIRNALGHYQSTQPFDLRLALGFAGIEVLRRLWGVAKLPLPENRPDQVTTWIEWATAMVLDT
;
A
#
# COMPACT_ATOMS: atom_id res chain seq x y z
N MET A 1 1.62 -34.95 15.22
CA MET A 1 1.37 -33.54 15.57
C MET A 1 1.86 -32.68 14.41
N ALA A 2 0.96 -32.21 13.56
CA ALA A 2 1.32 -31.26 12.51
C ALA A 2 1.57 -29.90 13.17
N ALA A 3 2.74 -29.30 12.91
CA ALA A 3 3.04 -27.96 13.34
C ALA A 3 2.02 -26.99 12.71
N HIS A 4 1.43 -26.12 13.52
CA HIS A 4 0.61 -25.01 13.03
C HIS A 4 1.55 -24.08 12.26
N ASP A 5 1.46 -24.09 10.92
CA ASP A 5 2.03 -23.03 10.09
C ASP A 5 1.21 -21.76 10.38
N PRO A 6 1.77 -20.69 10.95
CA PRO A 6 1.02 -19.46 11.18
C PRO A 6 0.83 -18.79 9.82
N GLY A 7 -0.17 -19.24 9.06
CA GLY A 7 -0.54 -18.64 7.79
C GLY A 7 -0.90 -17.16 7.94
N HIS A 8 -0.76 -16.40 6.86
CA HIS A 8 -1.17 -15.00 6.81
C HIS A 8 -2.67 -14.91 6.51
N THR A 9 -3.41 -14.14 7.31
CA THR A 9 -4.86 -13.95 7.14
C THR A 9 -5.19 -12.47 6.96
N ARG A 10 -5.97 -12.15 5.92
CA ARG A 10 -6.58 -10.81 5.76
C ARG A 10 -7.87 -10.78 6.60
N ILE A 11 -8.01 -9.76 7.44
CA ILE A 11 -9.14 -9.59 8.35
C ILE A 11 -9.82 -8.24 8.11
N ASP A 12 -10.97 -8.03 8.76
CA ASP A 12 -11.69 -6.75 8.82
C ASP A 12 -12.12 -6.15 7.46
N PRO A 13 -12.97 -6.86 6.68
CA PRO A 13 -13.47 -6.37 5.39
C PRO A 13 -14.67 -5.41 5.52
N GLU A 14 -14.78 -4.63 6.61
CA GLU A 14 -15.97 -3.81 6.88
C GLU A 14 -16.23 -2.70 5.84
N PHE A 15 -15.18 -2.31 5.09
CA PHE A 15 -15.25 -1.36 3.97
C PHE A 15 -15.39 -2.03 2.60
N ALA A 16 -15.67 -3.34 2.52
CA ALA A 16 -15.77 -4.03 1.25
C ALA A 16 -17.01 -3.62 0.44
N PHE A 17 -16.81 -3.26 -0.82
CA PHE A 17 -17.84 -3.03 -1.82
C PHE A 17 -17.33 -3.42 -3.22
N ALA A 18 -18.21 -3.47 -4.21
CA ALA A 18 -17.82 -3.71 -5.59
C ALA A 18 -17.09 -2.47 -6.15
N GLY A 19 -15.77 -2.54 -6.25
CA GLY A 19 -14.90 -1.45 -6.70
C GLY A 19 -13.67 -1.93 -7.47
N ALA A 20 -12.76 -1.01 -7.75
CA ALA A 20 -11.49 -1.30 -8.43
C ALA A 20 -10.58 -2.17 -7.55
N ALA A 21 -10.09 -3.29 -8.09
CA ALA A 21 -9.17 -4.19 -7.37
C ALA A 21 -7.86 -3.49 -7.01
N GLU A 22 -7.47 -2.51 -7.82
CA GLU A 22 -6.33 -1.61 -7.63
C GLU A 22 -6.37 -0.88 -6.29
N PHE A 23 -7.55 -0.62 -5.74
CA PHE A 23 -7.69 0.07 -4.46
C PHE A 23 -7.10 -0.77 -3.31
N ASP A 24 -7.49 -2.04 -3.20
CA ASP A 24 -6.97 -2.95 -2.17
C ASP A 24 -5.45 -3.12 -2.27
N LEU A 25 -4.95 -3.28 -3.50
CA LEU A 25 -3.53 -3.46 -3.77
C LEU A 25 -2.74 -2.17 -3.56
N GLY A 26 -3.35 -1.01 -3.83
CA GLY A 26 -2.79 0.30 -3.53
C GLY A 26 -2.66 0.55 -2.03
N VAL A 27 -3.69 0.24 -1.24
CA VAL A 27 -3.61 0.32 0.23
C VAL A 27 -2.52 -0.61 0.75
N PHE A 28 -2.43 -1.84 0.24
CA PHE A 28 -1.35 -2.75 0.60
C PHE A 28 0.05 -2.20 0.24
N ALA A 29 0.21 -1.65 -0.97
CA ALA A 29 1.46 -1.04 -1.43
C ALA A 29 1.90 0.15 -0.56
N ALA A 30 0.97 1.02 -0.17
CA ALA A 30 1.25 2.13 0.74
C ALA A 30 1.81 1.65 2.09
N HIS A 31 1.25 0.57 2.62
CA HIS A 31 1.73 -0.03 3.87
C HIS A 31 3.10 -0.72 3.71
N LEU A 32 3.43 -1.27 2.53
CA LEU A 32 4.78 -1.73 2.24
C LEU A 32 5.79 -0.57 2.19
N ALA A 33 5.41 0.59 1.63
CA ALA A 33 6.24 1.79 1.64
C ALA A 33 6.50 2.29 3.08
N PHE A 34 5.47 2.32 3.94
CA PHE A 34 5.63 2.61 5.36
C PHE A 34 6.50 1.57 6.09
N ALA A 35 6.46 0.31 5.65
CA ALA A 35 7.33 -0.76 6.15
C ALA A 35 8.77 -0.70 5.61
N GLY A 36 9.12 0.31 4.81
CA GLY A 36 10.47 0.53 4.29
C GLY A 36 10.84 -0.34 3.09
N LYS A 37 9.86 -0.85 2.35
CA LYS A 37 10.10 -1.51 1.06
C LYS A 37 10.36 -0.46 -0.02
N ASP A 38 11.33 -0.73 -0.88
CA ASP A 38 11.62 0.11 -2.03
C ASP A 38 10.60 -0.13 -3.17
N ASP A 39 10.61 0.76 -4.14
CA ASP A 39 9.66 0.75 -5.27
C ASP A 39 9.73 -0.56 -6.08
N ALA A 40 10.94 -1.11 -6.26
CA ALA A 40 11.13 -2.37 -6.96
C ALA A 40 10.50 -3.56 -6.20
N ALA A 41 10.68 -3.63 -4.88
CA ALA A 41 10.07 -4.66 -4.05
C ALA A 41 8.55 -4.53 -4.00
N ILE A 42 8.02 -3.31 -3.94
CA ILE A 42 6.58 -3.05 -4.00
C ILE A 42 6.01 -3.54 -5.34
N ARG A 43 6.59 -3.11 -6.47
CA ARG A 43 6.14 -3.55 -7.81
C ARG A 43 6.26 -5.06 -7.99
N ASN A 44 7.30 -5.68 -7.45
CA ASN A 44 7.44 -7.13 -7.46
C ASN A 44 6.31 -7.82 -6.68
N ALA A 45 5.98 -7.33 -5.48
CA ALA A 45 4.88 -7.86 -4.68
C ALA A 45 3.54 -7.76 -5.43
N LEU A 46 3.27 -6.62 -6.08
CA LEU A 46 2.06 -6.42 -6.88
C LEU A 46 2.05 -7.29 -8.14
N GLY A 47 3.21 -7.59 -8.72
CA GLY A 47 3.35 -8.49 -9.87
C GLY A 47 2.95 -9.95 -9.59
N HIS A 48 2.83 -10.34 -8.32
CA HIS A 48 2.29 -11.64 -7.93
C HIS A 48 0.75 -11.67 -7.91
N TYR A 49 0.08 -10.52 -8.05
CA TYR A 49 -1.37 -10.46 -8.11
C TYR A 49 -1.88 -11.03 -9.44
N GLN A 50 -2.60 -12.14 -9.36
CA GLN A 50 -3.24 -12.79 -10.49
C GLN A 50 -4.73 -12.43 -10.50
N SER A 51 -5.14 -11.63 -11.48
CA SER A 51 -6.52 -11.22 -11.67
C SER A 51 -7.13 -11.87 -12.91
N THR A 52 -8.41 -12.18 -12.85
CA THR A 52 -9.20 -12.58 -14.03
C THR A 52 -9.70 -11.38 -14.83
N GLN A 53 -9.59 -10.17 -14.27
CA GLN A 53 -9.92 -8.90 -14.91
C GLN A 53 -8.63 -8.11 -15.19
N PRO A 54 -8.64 -7.16 -16.15
CA PRO A 54 -7.52 -6.24 -16.34
C PRO A 54 -7.14 -5.57 -15.02
N PHE A 55 -5.83 -5.51 -14.74
CA PHE A 55 -5.28 -4.85 -13.57
C PHE A 55 -4.36 -3.72 -14.03
N ASP A 56 -4.66 -2.50 -13.58
CA ASP A 56 -3.85 -1.32 -13.87
C ASP A 56 -2.89 -1.02 -12.71
N LEU A 57 -1.63 -1.43 -12.88
CA LEU A 57 -0.58 -1.19 -11.89
C LEU A 57 -0.42 0.30 -11.58
N ARG A 58 -0.59 1.17 -12.56
CA ARG A 58 -0.41 2.61 -12.40
C ARG A 58 -1.53 3.20 -11.54
N LEU A 59 -2.77 2.76 -11.77
CA LEU A 59 -3.91 3.12 -10.91
C LEU A 59 -3.72 2.63 -9.47
N ALA A 60 -3.24 1.39 -9.27
CA ALA A 60 -2.95 0.86 -7.93
C ALA A 60 -1.88 1.69 -7.20
N LEU A 61 -0.81 2.08 -7.91
CA LEU A 61 0.22 2.96 -7.35
C LEU A 61 -0.32 4.36 -7.04
N GLY A 62 -1.19 4.91 -7.88
CA GLY A 62 -1.90 6.16 -7.60
C GLY A 62 -2.70 6.11 -6.29
N PHE A 63 -3.48 5.04 -6.08
CA PHE A 63 -4.16 4.81 -4.80
C PHE A 63 -3.19 4.66 -3.64
N ALA A 64 -2.03 4.01 -3.85
CA ALA A 64 -1.00 3.89 -2.83
C ALA A 64 -0.45 5.26 -2.41
N GLY A 65 -0.17 6.14 -3.37
CA GLY A 65 0.27 7.50 -3.08
C GLY A 65 -0.78 8.29 -2.28
N ILE A 66 -2.05 8.23 -2.67
CA ILE A 66 -3.14 8.85 -1.90
C ILE A 66 -3.21 8.30 -0.47
N GLU A 67 -3.11 6.98 -0.28
CA GLU A 67 -3.14 6.36 1.04
C GLU A 67 -1.96 6.81 1.92
N VAL A 68 -0.75 6.93 1.36
CA VAL A 68 0.41 7.47 2.10
C VAL A 68 0.12 8.89 2.58
N LEU A 69 -0.31 9.80 1.70
CA LEU A 69 -0.61 11.19 2.06
C LEU A 69 -1.74 11.25 3.11
N ARG A 70 -2.77 10.40 2.98
CA ARG A 70 -3.89 10.31 3.93
C ARG A 70 -3.45 9.85 5.31
N ARG A 71 -2.49 8.93 5.42
CA ARG A 71 -1.97 8.46 6.72
C ARG A 71 -1.02 9.45 7.39
N LEU A 72 -0.37 10.33 6.63
CA LEU A 72 0.49 11.39 7.16
C LEU A 72 -0.30 12.60 7.68
N TRP A 73 -1.30 13.07 6.91
CA TRP A 73 -2.02 14.31 7.24
C TRP A 73 -3.51 14.15 7.53
N GLY A 74 -4.11 13.00 7.22
CA GLY A 74 -5.51 12.75 7.53
C GLY A 74 -5.76 12.51 9.02
N VAL A 75 -7.05 12.35 9.34
CA VAL A 75 -7.52 12.11 10.73
C VAL A 75 -6.98 10.78 11.28
N ALA A 76 -6.93 9.74 10.45
CA ALA A 76 -6.54 8.38 10.84
C ALA A 76 -5.06 8.09 10.56
N LYS A 77 -4.18 8.63 11.41
CA LYS A 77 -2.72 8.45 11.30
C LYS A 77 -2.27 7.05 11.72
N LEU A 78 -1.13 6.61 11.18
CA LEU A 78 -0.46 5.38 11.61
C LEU A 78 0.43 5.65 12.84
N PRO A 79 0.62 4.66 13.75
CA PRO A 79 1.56 4.74 14.86
C PRO A 79 3.00 4.53 14.36
N LEU A 80 3.50 5.46 13.56
CA LEU A 80 4.85 5.39 12.98
C LEU A 80 5.90 5.77 14.05
N PRO A 81 7.11 5.17 14.02
CA PRO A 81 8.17 5.55 14.95
C PRO A 81 8.55 7.03 14.81
N GLU A 82 8.52 7.79 15.91
CA GLU A 82 8.58 9.26 15.92
C GLU A 82 9.95 9.87 15.49
N ASN A 83 10.98 9.07 15.23
CA ASN A 83 12.37 9.54 15.27
C ASN A 83 13.08 9.70 13.91
N ARG A 84 12.36 9.87 12.79
CA ARG A 84 13.01 9.96 11.46
C ARG A 84 12.35 11.00 10.53
N PRO A 85 12.67 12.29 10.67
CA PRO A 85 12.17 13.37 9.80
C PRO A 85 12.40 13.08 8.31
N ASP A 86 13.57 12.55 7.96
CA ASP A 86 13.94 12.24 6.57
C ASP A 86 13.00 11.21 5.90
N GLN A 87 12.41 10.30 6.68
CA GLN A 87 11.46 9.32 6.14
C GLN A 87 10.14 9.95 5.72
N VAL A 88 9.67 10.98 6.44
CA VAL A 88 8.41 11.65 6.09
C VAL A 88 8.55 12.34 4.73
N THR A 89 9.65 13.07 4.50
CA THR A 89 9.95 13.67 3.20
C THR A 89 10.04 12.61 2.11
N THR A 90 10.76 11.51 2.37
CA THR A 90 10.88 10.39 1.42
C THR A 90 9.51 9.82 1.02
N TRP A 91 8.62 9.61 1.98
CA TRP A 91 7.27 9.11 1.70
C TRP A 91 6.42 10.10 0.93
N ILE A 92 6.54 11.40 1.21
CA ILE A 92 5.82 12.44 0.47
C ILE A 92 6.30 12.48 -0.98
N GLU A 93 7.61 12.49 -1.21
CA GLU A 93 8.18 12.50 -2.56
C GLU A 93 7.75 11.26 -3.37
N TRP A 94 7.86 10.08 -2.77
CA TRP A 94 7.41 8.84 -3.41
C TRP A 94 5.91 8.87 -3.70
N ALA A 95 5.08 9.26 -2.73
CA ALA A 95 3.62 9.29 -2.89
C ALA A 95 3.19 10.32 -3.95
N THR A 96 3.78 11.51 -3.97
CA THR A 96 3.53 12.51 -4.99
C THR A 96 3.93 12.01 -6.37
N ALA A 97 5.07 11.32 -6.51
CA ALA A 97 5.45 10.69 -7.78
C ALA A 97 4.41 9.66 -8.23
N MET A 98 3.94 8.79 -7.32
CA MET A 98 2.93 7.78 -7.67
C MET A 98 1.57 8.39 -8.08
N VAL A 99 1.17 9.52 -7.49
CA VAL A 99 -0.09 10.23 -7.83
C VAL A 99 0.02 11.02 -9.12
N LEU A 100 1.17 11.63 -9.41
CA LEU A 100 1.33 12.49 -10.59
C LEU A 100 1.74 11.72 -11.84
N ASP A 101 2.26 10.50 -11.68
CA ASP A 101 2.57 9.58 -12.79
C ASP A 101 1.36 8.73 -13.21
N THR A 102 0.14 9.04 -12.73
CA THR A 102 -1.10 8.33 -13.10
C THR A 102 -1.73 8.80 -14.41
#